data_AF-A0AAE6BSW6-F1
#
_entry.id   AF-A0AAE6BSW6-F1
#
_cell.length_a   1.000
_cell.length_b   1.000
_cell.length_c   1.000
_cell.angle_alpha   90.00
_cell.angle_beta   90.00
_cell.angle_gamma   90.00
#
_symmetry.space_group_name_H-M   'P 1'
#
loop_
_entity.id
_entity.type
_entity.pdbx_description
1 polymer ?
#
loop_
_entity_poly.entity_id
_entity_poly.type
_entity_poly.pdbx_seq_one_letter_code
_entity_poly.pdbx_strand_id
1 'polypeptide(L)'
;MKFPAFHISAAIILGLSAGTSAAETRTIPVGVSVDHASLQRHGDYMNVDLSLDFSKLRVESNRAVLLTPSIINGSDTLKLPAVGIYGRVRYYQYQRNSPGMISGADETVIRASELPDSLHYSQIIPYADWMNGSSVYLDRSDFGCCRKLLAEAPFEGPYGYFGYFTPKWVYVRPQGNGEKHRELSGSAFIDFPVDQTVIYPEYRRNTTELAKIQATIDSVRGDGDVTITRVWLKGFASPESPYSHNRDLAIGRTAALKDYIQKLYRFDSGIIATDFEPEDWAGLKKAVDGSNLPNRTEILALIDSDMEPDAKEARIKKLYPEDYRFMLQTYYPALRHTDYRIEYNIRTYSDVNEIRRIMKEQPQKLSLNEFYLLAQDCQPGSEEFNDVFETAVRMYPSDPAANLNAAVCALERGDLDHAARFLDKAGTSEEAEYIRGVREALKGNYSAARAYFEKSSSIPEAADAIRQLDKLNAR
;
A
#
# COMPACT_ATOMS: atom_id res chain seq x y z
N MET A 1 -43.55 1.80 -34.25
CA MET A 1 -44.40 1.91 -33.05
C MET A 1 -44.31 3.34 -32.53
N LYS A 2 -45.39 4.12 -32.69
CA LYS A 2 -45.52 5.50 -32.21
C LYS A 2 -46.28 5.43 -30.88
N PHE A 3 -45.75 6.01 -29.80
CA PHE A 3 -46.51 6.28 -28.58
C PHE A 3 -46.86 7.78 -28.54
N PRO A 4 -48.12 8.15 -28.23
CA PRO A 4 -48.58 9.54 -28.24
C PRO A 4 -48.35 10.26 -26.90
N ALA A 5 -48.44 11.59 -27.00
CA ALA A 5 -48.21 12.59 -25.97
C ALA A 5 -49.23 12.57 -24.81
N PHE A 6 -48.80 13.03 -23.64
CA PHE A 6 -49.68 13.60 -22.62
C PHE A 6 -49.28 15.05 -22.36
N HIS A 7 -50.18 15.96 -22.73
CA HIS A 7 -50.17 17.38 -22.38
C HIS A 7 -50.57 17.55 -20.91
N ILE A 8 -49.75 18.28 -20.14
CA ILE A 8 -50.11 18.77 -18.82
C ILE A 8 -50.76 20.15 -18.99
N SER A 9 -52.05 20.22 -18.75
CA SER A 9 -52.83 21.47 -18.73
C SER A 9 -52.49 22.29 -17.49
N ALA A 10 -51.98 23.50 -17.71
CA ALA A 10 -51.91 24.55 -16.70
C ALA A 10 -53.31 25.15 -16.48
N ALA A 11 -53.80 25.11 -15.25
CA ALA A 11 -54.98 25.84 -14.83
C ALA A 11 -54.58 26.91 -13.80
N ILE A 12 -54.68 28.15 -14.24
CA ILE A 12 -54.58 29.38 -13.45
C ILE A 12 -55.86 29.50 -12.61
N ILE A 13 -55.73 29.64 -11.30
CA ILE A 13 -56.79 30.17 -10.43
C ILE A 13 -56.25 31.44 -9.76
N LEU A 14 -56.85 32.57 -10.16
CA LEU A 14 -56.59 33.90 -9.64
C LEU A 14 -57.65 34.23 -8.58
N GLY A 15 -57.18 34.60 -7.38
CA GLY A 15 -57.75 35.68 -6.58
C GLY A 15 -58.82 35.33 -5.55
N LEU A 16 -58.44 35.37 -4.27
CA LEU A 16 -59.19 36.08 -3.23
C LEU A 16 -58.27 36.40 -2.04
N SER A 17 -57.87 37.66 -1.98
CA SER A 17 -57.19 38.29 -0.86
C SER A 17 -58.18 38.53 0.29
N ALA A 18 -57.95 37.87 1.43
CA ALA A 18 -58.53 38.26 2.70
C ALA A 18 -57.58 37.86 3.85
N GLY A 19 -56.90 38.87 4.40
CA GLY A 19 -56.38 38.90 5.77
C GLY A 19 -55.45 37.75 6.21
N THR A 20 -54.23 37.69 5.69
CA THR A 20 -53.13 37.11 6.48
C THR A 20 -52.80 38.08 7.60
N SER A 21 -53.31 37.81 8.80
CA SER A 21 -52.68 38.31 10.02
C SER A 21 -51.20 37.94 9.93
N ALA A 22 -50.34 38.95 9.90
CA ALA A 22 -48.92 38.77 10.04
C ALA A 22 -48.69 37.90 11.29
N ALA A 23 -48.22 36.67 11.07
CA ALA A 23 -47.60 35.92 12.14
C ALA A 23 -46.39 36.77 12.53
N GLU A 24 -46.46 37.42 13.69
CA GLU A 24 -45.29 37.99 14.33
C GLU A 24 -44.22 36.89 14.34
N THR A 25 -43.20 37.04 13.50
CA THR A 25 -41.96 36.30 13.63
C THR A 25 -41.35 36.75 14.95
N ARG A 26 -41.78 36.12 16.04
CA ARG A 26 -41.19 36.35 17.35
C ARG A 26 -39.77 35.85 17.28
N THR A 27 -38.86 36.79 17.32
CA THR A 27 -37.42 36.57 17.51
C THR A 27 -37.26 35.63 18.69
N ILE A 28 -36.74 34.43 18.42
CA ILE A 28 -36.42 33.44 19.45
C ILE A 28 -35.39 34.11 20.37
N PRO A 29 -35.63 34.25 21.68
CA PRO A 29 -34.66 34.89 22.55
C PRO A 29 -33.41 34.00 22.63
N VAL A 30 -32.30 34.46 22.08
CA VAL A 30 -30.96 33.88 22.30
C VAL A 30 -30.66 33.81 23.80
N GLY A 31 -30.02 32.74 24.28
CA GLY A 31 -29.67 32.66 25.70
C GLY A 31 -29.10 31.34 26.21
N VAL A 32 -29.00 30.30 25.38
CA VAL A 32 -28.38 29.02 25.74
C VAL A 32 -27.26 28.75 24.75
N SER A 33 -26.09 28.32 25.22
CA SER A 33 -25.01 27.79 24.39
C SER A 33 -24.52 26.45 24.91
N VAL A 34 -23.90 25.66 24.03
CA VAL A 34 -23.25 24.39 24.38
C VAL A 34 -21.74 24.65 24.33
N ASP A 35 -21.10 24.65 25.48
CA ASP A 35 -19.67 24.95 25.61
C ASP A 35 -18.80 23.73 25.31
N HIS A 36 -19.32 22.54 25.63
CA HIS A 36 -18.67 21.27 25.36
C HIS A 36 -19.73 20.19 25.11
N ALA A 37 -19.44 19.26 24.20
CA ALA A 37 -20.28 18.09 23.96
C ALA A 37 -19.39 16.89 23.61
N SER A 38 -19.70 15.74 24.21
CA SER A 38 -19.00 14.50 23.91
C SER A 38 -19.96 13.33 23.81
N LEU A 39 -19.67 12.43 22.87
CA LEU A 39 -20.34 11.14 22.73
C LEU A 39 -19.26 10.06 22.83
N GLN A 40 -19.38 9.16 23.80
CA GLN A 40 -18.39 8.11 24.02
C GLN A 40 -19.07 6.76 24.18
N ARG A 41 -18.57 5.74 23.49
CA ARG A 41 -19.05 4.37 23.65
C ARG A 41 -18.21 3.64 24.70
N HIS A 42 -18.88 3.00 25.64
CA HIS A 42 -18.31 2.11 26.65
C HIS A 42 -19.09 0.79 26.64
N GLY A 43 -18.57 -0.20 25.91
CA GLY A 43 -19.25 -1.49 25.72
C GLY A 43 -20.57 -1.35 24.95
N ASP A 44 -21.65 -1.76 25.61
CA ASP A 44 -23.02 -1.75 25.05
C ASP A 44 -23.78 -0.44 25.31
N TYR A 45 -23.11 0.56 25.88
CA TYR A 45 -23.69 1.85 26.20
C TYR A 45 -22.92 3.01 25.56
N MET A 46 -23.64 4.08 25.27
CA MET A 46 -23.08 5.37 24.87
C MET A 46 -23.37 6.39 25.96
N ASN A 47 -22.34 7.13 26.39
CA ASN A 47 -22.47 8.30 27.22
C ASN A 47 -22.56 9.55 26.33
N VAL A 48 -23.52 10.42 26.62
CA VAL A 48 -23.69 11.74 26.01
C VAL A 48 -23.54 12.78 27.11
N ASP A 49 -22.46 13.55 27.03
CA ASP A 49 -22.16 14.62 27.97
C ASP A 49 -22.26 15.97 27.26
N LEU A 50 -23.00 16.93 27.83
CA LEU A 50 -23.11 18.31 27.35
C LEU A 50 -22.84 19.28 28.51
N SER A 51 -22.13 20.36 28.23
CA SER A 51 -22.01 21.52 29.14
C SER A 51 -22.84 22.67 28.57
N LEU A 52 -23.95 22.97 29.22
CA LEU A 52 -24.92 23.97 28.78
C LEU A 52 -24.71 25.27 29.58
N ASP A 53 -24.49 26.40 28.91
CA ASP A 53 -24.43 27.74 29.50
C ASP A 53 -25.81 28.42 29.41
N PHE A 54 -26.28 28.91 30.56
CA PHE A 54 -27.55 29.61 30.74
C PHE A 54 -27.38 31.04 31.22
N SER A 55 -26.16 31.56 31.32
CA SER A 55 -25.86 32.91 31.84
C SER A 55 -26.72 34.01 31.19
N LYS A 56 -27.07 33.82 29.92
CA LYS A 56 -27.90 34.73 29.10
C LYS A 56 -29.37 34.31 28.99
N LEU A 57 -29.76 33.15 29.52
CA LEU A 57 -31.14 32.67 29.44
C LEU A 57 -32.03 33.48 30.38
N ARG A 58 -33.17 33.94 29.85
CA ARG A 58 -34.21 34.63 30.63
C ARG A 58 -35.54 33.96 30.35
N VAL A 59 -36.22 33.52 31.42
CA VAL A 59 -37.52 32.83 31.32
C VAL A 59 -38.58 33.64 32.06
N GLU A 60 -39.59 34.12 31.33
CA GLU A 60 -40.70 34.87 31.93
C GLU A 60 -41.50 34.00 32.91
N SER A 61 -42.12 34.63 33.91
CA SER A 61 -42.83 33.96 35.01
C SER A 61 -43.86 32.90 34.55
N ASN A 62 -44.55 33.12 33.43
CA ASN A 62 -45.60 32.23 32.91
C ASN A 62 -45.16 31.40 31.68
N ARG A 63 -43.86 31.20 31.50
CA ARG A 63 -43.26 30.43 30.38
C ARG A 63 -42.48 29.23 30.89
N ALA A 64 -42.25 28.27 29.99
CA ALA A 64 -41.25 27.23 30.16
C ALA A 64 -40.39 27.14 28.89
N VAL A 65 -39.12 26.85 29.06
CA VAL A 65 -38.17 26.57 27.98
C VAL A 65 -37.75 25.13 28.12
N LEU A 66 -37.91 24.32 27.08
CA LEU A 66 -37.43 22.94 27.04
C LEU A 66 -36.27 22.85 26.08
N LEU A 67 -35.20 22.23 26.56
CA LEU A 67 -34.01 21.92 25.77
C LEU A 67 -33.92 20.41 25.64
N THR A 68 -34.01 19.91 24.41
CA THR A 68 -34.06 18.47 24.14
C THR A 68 -32.85 18.06 23.33
N PRO A 69 -31.82 17.47 23.96
CA PRO A 69 -30.70 16.90 23.23
C PRO A 69 -31.18 15.75 22.33
N SER A 70 -30.58 15.60 21.16
CA SER A 70 -30.90 14.51 20.24
C SER A 70 -29.67 14.00 19.52
N ILE A 71 -29.57 12.68 19.38
CA ILE A 71 -28.57 12.02 18.54
C ILE A 71 -29.21 11.81 17.17
N ILE A 72 -28.53 12.28 16.12
CA ILE A 72 -29.03 12.21 14.75
C ILE A 72 -27.97 11.56 13.87
N ASN A 73 -28.38 10.60 13.05
CA ASN A 73 -27.59 10.06 11.94
C ASN A 73 -28.50 9.76 10.73
N GLY A 74 -28.36 10.54 9.65
CA GLY A 74 -29.21 10.38 8.47
C GLY A 74 -30.69 10.58 8.82
N SER A 75 -31.50 9.52 8.63
CA SER A 75 -32.93 9.51 8.98
C SER A 75 -33.21 9.09 10.42
N ASP A 76 -32.25 8.50 11.11
CA ASP A 76 -32.42 8.00 12.47
C ASP A 76 -32.22 9.14 13.48
N THR A 77 -33.11 9.21 14.46
CA THR A 77 -33.10 10.23 15.51
C THR A 77 -33.50 9.63 16.84
N LEU A 78 -32.70 9.86 17.87
CA LEU A 78 -33.02 9.53 19.25
C LEU A 78 -33.07 10.82 20.08
N LYS A 79 -34.28 11.20 20.51
CA LYS A 79 -34.47 12.30 21.46
C LYS A 79 -34.13 11.83 22.87
N LEU A 80 -33.29 12.58 23.57
CA LEU A 80 -32.88 12.32 24.94
C LEU A 80 -33.78 13.10 25.93
N PRO A 81 -33.81 12.74 27.22
CA PRO A 81 -34.63 13.43 28.21
C PRO A 81 -34.32 14.94 28.26
N ALA A 82 -35.35 15.77 28.24
CA ALA A 82 -35.20 17.22 28.14
C ALA A 82 -34.80 17.87 29.47
N VAL A 83 -34.18 19.05 29.37
CA VAL A 83 -34.01 19.98 30.49
C VAL A 83 -35.06 21.09 30.36
N GLY A 84 -36.02 21.09 31.27
CA GLY A 84 -37.10 22.06 31.34
C GLY A 84 -36.82 23.16 32.36
N ILE A 85 -36.73 24.41 31.89
CA ILE A 85 -36.58 25.60 32.72
C ILE A 85 -37.92 26.33 32.83
N TYR A 86 -38.48 26.41 34.04
CA TYR A 86 -39.83 26.93 34.28
C TYR A 86 -39.82 28.26 35.01
N GLY A 87 -40.51 29.26 34.45
CA GLY A 87 -40.82 30.50 35.14
C GLY A 87 -41.65 30.26 36.41
N ARG A 88 -41.63 31.22 37.35
CA ARG A 88 -42.23 31.07 38.69
C ARG A 88 -43.67 30.55 38.69
N VAL A 89 -44.58 31.16 37.92
CA VAL A 89 -45.99 30.73 37.86
C VAL A 89 -46.10 29.38 37.17
N ARG A 90 -45.35 29.17 36.09
CA ARG A 90 -45.39 27.94 35.31
C ARG A 90 -44.90 26.73 36.12
N TYR A 91 -43.87 26.92 36.94
CA TYR A 91 -43.32 25.89 37.83
C TYR A 91 -44.36 25.39 38.85
N TYR A 92 -45.09 26.29 39.51
CA TYR A 92 -46.16 25.87 40.44
C TYR A 92 -47.36 25.23 39.72
N GLN A 93 -47.66 25.63 38.48
CA GLN A 93 -48.67 24.92 37.68
C GLN A 93 -48.23 23.50 37.34
N TYR A 94 -46.96 23.31 36.96
CA TYR A 94 -46.37 22.00 36.69
C TYR A 94 -46.49 21.07 37.92
N GLN A 95 -46.09 21.56 39.10
CA GLN A 95 -46.18 20.77 40.35
C GLN A 95 -47.61 20.35 40.70
N ARG A 96 -48.61 21.20 40.42
CA ARG A 96 -50.02 20.95 40.80
C ARG A 96 -50.75 20.01 39.85
N ASN A 97 -50.43 20.07 38.56
CA ASN A 97 -51.30 19.47 37.54
C ASN A 97 -50.85 18.10 37.05
N SER A 98 -49.57 17.75 37.16
CA SER A 98 -48.92 16.42 37.08
C SER A 98 -47.51 16.62 36.50
N PRO A 99 -46.44 16.24 37.21
CA PRO A 99 -45.09 16.26 36.67
C PRO A 99 -44.99 15.48 35.35
N GLY A 100 -44.20 16.00 34.41
CA GLY A 100 -43.92 15.39 33.10
C GLY A 100 -44.92 15.73 31.99
N MET A 101 -45.81 16.70 32.19
CA MET A 101 -46.84 17.07 31.20
C MET A 101 -46.36 17.64 29.86
N ILE A 102 -45.08 18.05 29.75
CA ILE A 102 -44.54 18.66 28.52
C ILE A 102 -43.66 17.67 27.76
N SER A 103 -42.62 17.10 28.37
CA SER A 103 -41.71 16.16 27.69
C SER A 103 -41.63 14.75 28.27
N GLY A 104 -42.43 14.43 29.30
CA GLY A 104 -42.46 13.12 29.95
C GLY A 104 -41.86 13.11 31.35
N ALA A 105 -41.87 11.94 31.99
CA ALA A 105 -41.49 11.78 33.41
C ALA A 105 -39.99 11.97 33.67
N ASP A 106 -39.15 11.73 32.67
CA ASP A 106 -37.68 11.74 32.79
C ASP A 106 -37.06 13.14 32.56
N GLU A 107 -37.92 14.17 32.44
CA GLU A 107 -37.51 15.57 32.27
C GLU A 107 -36.76 16.08 33.51
N THR A 108 -35.59 16.71 33.29
CA THR A 108 -34.93 17.48 34.34
C THR A 108 -35.62 18.82 34.49
N VAL A 109 -36.26 19.08 35.63
CA VAL A 109 -37.06 20.29 35.84
C VAL A 109 -36.34 21.26 36.77
N ILE A 110 -36.06 22.46 36.27
CA ILE A 110 -35.39 23.53 37.01
C ILE A 110 -36.30 24.75 37.05
N ARG A 111 -36.48 25.33 38.24
CA ARG A 111 -37.16 26.63 38.37
C ARG A 111 -36.22 27.74 37.93
N ALA A 112 -36.69 28.68 37.12
CA ALA A 112 -35.85 29.74 36.55
C ALA A 112 -35.11 30.61 37.59
N SER A 113 -35.61 30.71 38.83
CA SER A 113 -34.93 31.42 39.92
C SER A 113 -33.79 30.64 40.59
N GLU A 114 -33.70 29.35 40.30
CA GLU A 114 -32.72 28.38 40.83
C GLU A 114 -31.81 27.86 39.72
N LEU A 115 -31.91 28.43 38.51
CA LEU A 115 -31.12 28.03 37.35
C LEU A 115 -29.65 28.43 37.58
N PRO A 116 -28.70 27.48 37.54
CA PRO A 116 -27.28 27.80 37.58
C PRO A 116 -26.83 28.47 36.27
N ASP A 117 -25.70 29.16 36.31
CA ASP A 117 -25.09 29.73 35.09
C ASP A 117 -24.69 28.64 34.10
N SER A 118 -24.31 27.45 34.56
CA SER A 118 -24.06 26.28 33.70
C SER A 118 -24.61 24.99 34.30
N LEU A 119 -24.98 24.05 33.42
CA LEU A 119 -25.41 22.69 33.78
C LEU A 119 -24.59 21.67 33.00
N HIS A 120 -24.08 20.68 33.72
CA HIS A 120 -23.57 19.46 33.12
C HIS A 120 -24.73 18.47 32.93
N TYR A 121 -25.05 18.18 31.67
CA TYR A 121 -26.01 17.17 31.26
C TYR A 121 -25.27 15.89 30.90
N SER A 122 -25.69 14.75 31.46
CA SER A 122 -25.08 13.45 31.18
C SER A 122 -26.17 12.40 31.05
N GLN A 123 -26.08 11.58 30.01
CA GLN A 123 -27.01 10.46 29.78
C GLN A 123 -26.28 9.23 29.28
N ILE A 124 -26.65 8.08 29.86
CA ILE A 124 -26.18 6.77 29.43
C ILE A 124 -27.33 6.07 28.70
N ILE A 125 -27.12 5.74 27.43
CA ILE A 125 -28.12 5.09 26.58
C ILE A 125 -27.58 3.78 26.00
N PRO A 126 -28.44 2.79 25.71
CA PRO A 126 -28.02 1.61 24.96
C PRO A 126 -27.47 2.01 23.59
N TYR A 127 -26.29 1.48 23.25
CA TYR A 127 -25.68 1.69 21.95
C TYR A 127 -26.41 0.90 20.85
N ALA A 128 -26.53 1.50 19.68
CA ALA A 128 -26.99 0.83 18.46
C ALA A 128 -26.10 1.21 17.27
N ASP A 129 -25.95 0.31 16.31
CA ASP A 129 -25.01 0.49 15.18
C ASP A 129 -25.29 1.75 14.35
N TRP A 130 -26.55 2.17 14.24
CA TRP A 130 -26.92 3.41 13.55
C TRP A 130 -26.31 4.66 14.21
N MET A 131 -25.87 4.59 15.47
CA MET A 131 -25.20 5.71 16.14
C MET A 131 -23.78 5.94 15.61
N ASN A 132 -23.19 5.02 14.84
CA ASN A 132 -21.88 5.22 14.21
C ASN A 132 -21.94 6.35 13.16
N GLY A 133 -21.15 7.39 13.37
CA GLY A 133 -21.19 8.60 12.56
C GLY A 133 -22.30 9.58 12.96
N SER A 134 -22.94 9.38 14.12
CA SER A 134 -23.96 10.28 14.64
C SER A 134 -23.38 11.57 15.22
N SER A 135 -24.21 12.59 15.28
CA SER A 135 -23.90 13.85 15.97
C SER A 135 -24.97 14.19 16.99
N VAL A 136 -24.59 14.93 18.03
CA VAL A 136 -25.54 15.49 19.00
C VAL A 136 -25.96 16.90 18.60
N TYR A 137 -27.27 17.15 18.71
CA TYR A 137 -27.93 18.42 18.46
C TYR A 137 -28.76 18.82 19.68
N LEU A 138 -29.12 20.10 19.77
CA LEU A 138 -30.00 20.63 20.81
C LEU A 138 -31.23 21.28 20.17
N ASP A 139 -32.41 20.76 20.51
CA ASP A 139 -33.68 21.41 20.16
C ASP A 139 -34.13 22.33 21.29
N ARG A 140 -34.77 23.45 20.94
CA ARG A 140 -35.40 24.35 21.90
C ARG A 140 -36.87 24.58 21.58
N SER A 141 -37.71 24.35 22.59
CA SER A 141 -39.15 24.61 22.53
C SER A 141 -39.61 25.51 23.69
N ASP A 142 -40.23 26.65 23.36
CA ASP A 142 -40.76 27.62 24.32
C ASP A 142 -42.28 27.45 24.48
N PHE A 143 -42.74 27.24 25.71
CA PHE A 143 -44.15 26.98 26.03
C PHE A 143 -44.78 28.09 26.87
N GLY A 144 -46.07 28.33 26.63
CA GLY A 144 -46.91 29.25 27.39
C GLY A 144 -47.89 28.55 28.31
N CYS A 145 -48.94 29.27 28.68
CA CYS A 145 -50.07 28.71 29.43
C CYS A 145 -50.73 27.56 28.65
N CYS A 146 -51.30 26.59 29.37
CA CYS A 146 -52.07 25.47 28.79
C CYS A 146 -51.31 24.57 27.78
N ARG A 147 -49.98 24.43 27.91
CA ARG A 147 -49.13 23.61 26.99
C ARG A 147 -49.07 24.14 25.55
N LYS A 148 -49.45 25.40 25.32
CA LYS A 148 -49.33 26.00 24.00
C LYS A 148 -47.84 26.21 23.66
N LEU A 149 -47.36 25.54 22.62
CA LEU A 149 -46.07 25.81 21.98
C LEU A 149 -46.13 27.23 21.39
N LEU A 150 -45.15 28.06 21.75
CA LEU A 150 -45.08 29.46 21.36
C LEU A 150 -44.02 29.71 20.30
N ALA A 151 -42.90 28.99 20.42
CA ALA A 151 -41.79 29.00 19.49
C ALA A 151 -41.07 27.66 19.60
N GLU A 152 -40.56 27.18 18.48
CA GLU A 152 -39.69 26.01 18.37
C GLU A 152 -38.55 26.43 17.44
N ALA A 153 -37.32 26.26 17.91
CA ALA A 153 -36.13 26.45 17.09
C ALA A 153 -35.80 25.10 16.42
N PRO A 154 -35.37 25.08 15.15
CA PRO A 154 -34.79 23.87 14.59
C PRO A 154 -33.54 23.46 15.40
N PHE A 155 -33.16 22.19 15.30
CA PHE A 155 -31.93 21.66 15.89
C PHE A 155 -30.73 22.60 15.66
N GLU A 156 -30.19 23.21 16.71
CA GLU A 156 -28.90 23.86 16.66
C GLU A 156 -27.79 22.80 16.85
N GLY A 157 -26.67 22.98 16.16
CA GLY A 157 -25.55 22.02 16.14
C GLY A 157 -25.08 21.64 14.73
N PRO A 158 -24.27 20.57 14.58
CA PRO A 158 -23.91 19.59 15.61
C PRO A 158 -22.93 20.15 16.65
N TYR A 159 -23.07 19.72 17.91
CA TYR A 159 -22.16 20.12 19.00
C TYR A 159 -21.08 19.07 19.30
N GLY A 160 -21.32 17.82 18.94
CA GLY A 160 -20.37 16.71 19.11
C GLY A 160 -20.64 15.59 18.11
N TYR A 161 -19.62 14.78 17.83
CA TYR A 161 -19.64 13.73 16.81
C TYR A 161 -19.13 12.40 17.40
N PHE A 162 -19.85 11.31 17.15
CA PHE A 162 -19.41 9.96 17.44
C PHE A 162 -19.13 9.21 16.14
N GLY A 163 -17.88 8.81 15.92
CA GLY A 163 -17.51 8.02 14.78
C GLY A 163 -16.05 7.59 14.83
N TYR A 164 -15.65 6.84 13.82
CA TYR A 164 -14.28 6.42 13.60
C TYR A 164 -13.88 6.79 12.17
N PHE A 165 -12.56 6.94 11.97
CA PHE A 165 -12.03 7.16 10.63
C PHE A 165 -12.34 5.92 9.78
N THR A 166 -13.05 6.12 8.67
CA THR A 166 -13.39 5.05 7.73
C THR A 166 -12.50 5.19 6.50
N PRO A 167 -11.48 4.33 6.35
CA PRO A 167 -10.53 4.42 5.26
C PRO A 167 -11.19 4.14 3.90
N LYS A 168 -10.65 4.77 2.86
CA LYS A 168 -10.87 4.38 1.47
C LYS A 168 -9.56 3.79 0.95
N TRP A 169 -9.63 2.60 0.37
CA TRP A 169 -8.44 1.85 -0.01
C TRP A 169 -8.05 2.18 -1.45
N VAL A 170 -6.79 2.55 -1.64
CA VAL A 170 -6.23 2.91 -2.95
C VAL A 170 -5.15 1.89 -3.29
N TYR A 171 -5.42 1.09 -4.33
CA TYR A 171 -4.48 0.14 -4.90
C TYR A 171 -3.82 0.75 -6.13
N VAL A 172 -2.53 0.48 -6.32
CA VAL A 172 -1.77 0.96 -7.47
C VAL A 172 -1.54 -0.13 -8.47
N ARG A 173 -1.71 0.21 -9.75
CA ARG A 173 -1.26 -0.66 -10.83
C ARG A 173 0.26 -0.54 -10.99
N PRO A 174 1.03 -1.64 -10.92
CA PRO A 174 2.46 -1.62 -11.16
C PRO A 174 2.80 -1.08 -12.56
N GLN A 175 3.80 -0.20 -12.65
CA GLN A 175 4.26 0.32 -13.94
C GLN A 175 5.18 -0.68 -14.63
N GLY A 176 5.02 -0.83 -15.95
CA GLY A 176 5.88 -1.68 -16.78
C GLY A 176 5.23 -2.99 -17.19
N ASN A 177 4.91 -3.12 -18.48
CA ASN A 177 4.57 -4.37 -19.16
C ASN A 177 5.72 -4.80 -20.05
N GLY A 178 6.95 -4.71 -19.55
CA GLY A 178 8.12 -5.18 -20.29
C GLY A 178 8.05 -6.69 -20.51
N GLU A 179 8.67 -7.16 -21.59
CA GLU A 179 8.90 -8.60 -21.77
C GLU A 179 9.53 -9.17 -20.49
N LYS A 180 9.02 -10.32 -20.02
CA LYS A 180 9.56 -10.99 -18.82
C LYS A 180 10.88 -11.66 -19.18
N HIS A 181 11.91 -10.84 -19.31
CA HIS A 181 13.28 -11.25 -19.59
C HIS A 181 13.94 -11.79 -18.33
N ARG A 182 14.62 -12.92 -18.45
CA ARG A 182 15.35 -13.58 -17.38
C ARG A 182 16.67 -14.14 -17.93
N GLU A 183 17.61 -14.36 -17.03
CA GLU A 183 18.89 -14.97 -17.36
C GLU A 183 19.27 -16.07 -16.37
N LEU A 184 19.94 -17.10 -16.88
CA LEU A 184 20.66 -18.09 -16.08
C LEU A 184 22.12 -18.05 -16.50
N SER A 185 23.03 -17.98 -15.55
CA SER A 185 24.47 -17.85 -15.80
C SER A 185 25.28 -18.89 -15.05
N GLY A 186 26.44 -19.25 -15.58
CA GLY A 186 27.37 -20.17 -14.94
C GLY A 186 28.71 -20.23 -15.67
N SER A 187 29.59 -21.11 -15.20
CA SER A 187 30.92 -21.32 -15.78
C SER A 187 31.17 -22.81 -15.98
N ALA A 188 31.81 -23.17 -17.09
CA ALA A 188 32.25 -24.52 -17.41
C ALA A 188 33.77 -24.59 -17.56
N PHE A 189 34.40 -25.55 -16.89
CA PHE A 189 35.86 -25.72 -16.86
C PHE A 189 36.28 -26.85 -17.80
N ILE A 190 36.05 -26.66 -19.11
CA ILE A 190 36.31 -27.68 -20.12
C ILE A 190 37.82 -27.89 -20.27
N ASP A 191 38.26 -29.12 -20.01
CA ASP A 191 39.62 -29.60 -20.23
C ASP A 191 39.85 -29.86 -21.73
N PHE A 192 40.93 -29.31 -22.26
CA PHE A 192 41.40 -29.60 -23.63
C PHE A 192 42.75 -30.33 -23.56
N PRO A 193 43.06 -31.24 -24.49
CA PRO A 193 44.44 -31.68 -24.67
C PRO A 193 45.36 -30.48 -24.94
N VAL A 194 46.64 -30.65 -24.61
CA VAL A 194 47.64 -29.58 -24.76
C VAL A 194 47.62 -29.07 -26.21
N ASP A 195 47.57 -27.75 -26.35
CA ASP A 195 47.56 -27.05 -27.64
C ASP A 195 46.44 -27.48 -28.60
N GLN A 196 45.28 -27.87 -28.04
CA GLN A 196 44.10 -28.22 -28.83
C GLN A 196 42.86 -27.44 -28.41
N THR A 197 41.93 -27.33 -29.36
CA THR A 197 40.63 -26.67 -29.22
C THR A 197 39.47 -27.66 -29.37
N VAL A 198 39.74 -28.94 -29.61
CA VAL A 198 38.69 -29.97 -29.79
C VAL A 198 38.17 -30.43 -28.43
N ILE A 199 36.85 -30.44 -28.26
CA ILE A 199 36.19 -30.99 -27.07
C ILE A 199 36.09 -32.51 -27.21
N TYR A 200 36.65 -33.21 -26.22
CA TYR A 200 36.45 -34.64 -26.01
C TYR A 200 35.56 -34.81 -24.77
N PRO A 201 34.29 -35.26 -24.92
CA PRO A 201 33.35 -35.31 -23.79
C PRO A 201 33.84 -36.16 -22.62
N GLU A 202 34.48 -37.29 -22.88
CA GLU A 202 34.99 -38.18 -21.82
C GLU A 202 36.41 -37.85 -21.36
N TYR A 203 36.99 -36.74 -21.83
CA TYR A 203 38.31 -36.33 -21.39
C TYR A 203 38.24 -35.68 -20.01
N ARG A 204 38.86 -36.35 -19.03
CA ARG A 204 38.93 -35.89 -17.63
C ARG A 204 37.54 -35.64 -17.05
N ARG A 205 37.21 -34.38 -16.75
CA ARG A 205 35.94 -33.97 -16.09
C ARG A 205 34.95 -33.36 -17.07
N ASN A 206 35.23 -33.40 -18.37
CA ASN A 206 34.38 -32.78 -19.38
C ASN A 206 32.94 -33.28 -19.35
N THR A 207 32.70 -34.57 -19.08
CA THR A 207 31.34 -35.12 -18.96
C THR A 207 30.52 -34.34 -17.92
N THR A 208 31.11 -34.05 -16.76
CA THR A 208 30.46 -33.28 -15.69
C THR A 208 30.33 -31.80 -16.05
N GLU A 209 31.37 -31.18 -16.60
CA GLU A 209 31.33 -29.75 -16.94
C GLU A 209 30.36 -29.44 -18.10
N LEU A 210 30.31 -30.31 -19.11
CA LEU A 210 29.35 -30.21 -20.21
C LEU A 210 27.92 -30.47 -19.74
N ALA A 211 27.72 -31.33 -18.73
CA ALA A 211 26.41 -31.57 -18.15
C ALA A 211 25.84 -30.34 -17.41
N LYS A 212 26.69 -29.46 -16.84
CA LYS A 212 26.23 -28.24 -16.16
C LYS A 212 25.54 -27.26 -17.11
N ILE A 213 26.18 -26.98 -18.25
CA ILE A 213 25.61 -26.07 -19.26
C ILE A 213 24.37 -26.68 -19.91
N GLN A 214 24.37 -27.99 -20.17
CA GLN A 214 23.20 -28.72 -20.67
C GLN A 214 22.03 -28.63 -19.68
N ALA A 215 22.26 -28.93 -18.40
CA ALA A 215 21.23 -28.82 -17.36
C ALA A 215 20.68 -27.40 -17.25
N THR A 216 21.51 -26.37 -17.43
CA THR A 216 21.05 -24.98 -17.42
C THR A 216 20.11 -24.70 -18.60
N ILE A 217 20.49 -25.11 -19.82
CA ILE A 217 19.65 -24.96 -21.02
C ILE A 217 18.36 -25.77 -20.88
N ASP A 218 18.45 -27.02 -20.45
CA ASP A 218 17.30 -27.93 -20.33
C ASP A 218 16.31 -27.49 -19.26
N SER A 219 16.77 -26.79 -18.21
CA SER A 219 15.89 -26.27 -17.17
C SER A 219 14.86 -25.24 -17.66
N VAL A 220 15.12 -24.59 -18.79
CA VAL A 220 14.22 -23.59 -19.38
C VAL A 220 13.67 -24.01 -20.74
N ARG A 221 14.41 -24.82 -21.51
CA ARG A 221 14.01 -25.22 -22.87
C ARG A 221 12.80 -26.15 -22.90
N GLY A 222 12.60 -26.94 -21.85
CA GLY A 222 11.45 -27.85 -21.73
C GLY A 222 10.14 -27.13 -21.38
N ASP A 223 10.21 -25.86 -21.03
CA ASP A 223 9.06 -25.07 -20.59
C ASP A 223 8.37 -24.41 -21.79
N GLY A 224 7.11 -24.79 -22.05
CA GLY A 224 6.32 -24.26 -23.16
C GLY A 224 5.99 -22.76 -23.05
N ASP A 225 6.20 -22.14 -21.89
CA ASP A 225 6.01 -20.70 -21.69
C ASP A 225 7.27 -19.88 -21.99
N VAL A 226 8.40 -20.54 -22.27
CA VAL A 226 9.72 -19.93 -22.35
C VAL A 226 10.29 -19.98 -23.76
N THR A 227 10.82 -18.85 -24.21
CA THR A 227 11.60 -18.75 -25.45
C THR A 227 13.01 -18.29 -25.12
N ILE A 228 14.01 -19.14 -25.39
CA ILE A 228 15.43 -18.76 -25.30
C ILE A 228 15.73 -17.76 -26.41
N THR A 229 16.21 -16.58 -26.03
CA THR A 229 16.53 -15.48 -26.95
C THR A 229 18.02 -15.37 -27.22
N ARG A 230 18.87 -15.78 -26.28
CA ARG A 230 20.33 -15.77 -26.46
C ARG A 230 21.01 -16.84 -25.60
N VAL A 231 22.03 -17.47 -26.16
CA VAL A 231 23.03 -18.25 -25.42
C VAL A 231 24.37 -17.58 -25.66
N TRP A 232 24.85 -16.83 -24.69
CA TRP A 232 26.13 -16.16 -24.75
C TRP A 232 27.20 -17.01 -24.09
N LEU A 233 28.35 -17.13 -24.73
CA LEU A 233 29.51 -17.90 -24.27
C LEU A 233 30.75 -17.00 -24.32
N LYS A 234 31.54 -16.94 -23.25
CA LYS A 234 32.83 -16.24 -23.23
C LYS A 234 33.93 -17.14 -22.69
N GLY A 235 34.89 -17.48 -23.53
CA GLY A 235 36.04 -18.30 -23.12
C GLY A 235 37.23 -17.48 -22.64
N PHE A 236 37.95 -18.04 -21.69
CA PHE A 236 39.10 -17.43 -21.04
C PHE A 236 40.31 -18.35 -21.12
N ALA A 237 41.50 -17.76 -21.20
CA ALA A 237 42.77 -18.47 -21.00
C ALA A 237 43.57 -17.88 -19.82
N SER A 238 44.50 -18.68 -19.32
CA SER A 238 45.43 -18.28 -18.25
C SER A 238 46.63 -17.53 -18.82
N PRO A 239 47.20 -16.54 -18.11
CA PRO A 239 48.37 -15.79 -18.57
C PRO A 239 49.66 -16.60 -18.37
N GLU A 240 49.91 -17.57 -19.25
CA GLU A 240 51.06 -18.51 -19.16
C GLU A 240 51.79 -18.77 -20.49
N SER A 241 51.39 -18.07 -21.53
CA SER A 241 51.85 -18.24 -22.91
C SER A 241 51.70 -16.91 -23.62
N PRO A 242 52.34 -16.70 -24.78
CA PRO A 242 52.22 -15.44 -25.49
C PRO A 242 50.75 -15.05 -25.70
N TYR A 243 50.43 -13.78 -25.47
CA TYR A 243 49.06 -13.25 -25.52
C TYR A 243 48.30 -13.65 -26.80
N SER A 244 48.98 -13.62 -27.95
CA SER A 244 48.40 -14.04 -29.23
C SER A 244 47.97 -15.52 -29.26
N HIS A 245 48.74 -16.38 -28.61
CA HIS A 245 48.44 -17.80 -28.48
C HIS A 245 47.24 -18.02 -27.54
N ASN A 246 47.22 -17.33 -26.39
CA ASN A 246 46.09 -17.40 -25.47
C ASN A 246 44.79 -16.89 -26.11
N ARG A 247 44.88 -15.83 -26.94
CA ARG A 247 43.76 -15.34 -27.75
C ARG A 247 43.22 -16.44 -28.68
N ASP A 248 44.08 -17.08 -29.45
CA ASP A 248 43.67 -18.11 -30.42
C ASP A 248 43.06 -19.34 -29.71
N LEU A 249 43.62 -19.73 -28.55
CA LEU A 249 43.05 -20.78 -27.70
C LEU A 249 41.67 -20.39 -27.15
N ALA A 250 41.51 -19.18 -26.61
CA ALA A 250 40.24 -18.71 -26.07
C ALA A 250 39.14 -18.67 -27.15
N ILE A 251 39.46 -18.14 -28.34
CA ILE A 251 38.55 -18.12 -29.49
C ILE A 251 38.18 -19.55 -29.91
N GLY A 252 39.19 -20.39 -30.16
CA GLY A 252 38.99 -21.74 -30.70
C GLY A 252 38.22 -22.66 -29.74
N ARG A 253 38.50 -22.57 -28.44
CA ARG A 253 37.80 -23.37 -27.40
C ARG A 253 36.35 -22.93 -27.23
N THR A 254 36.07 -21.63 -27.29
CA THR A 254 34.70 -21.11 -27.24
C THR A 254 33.91 -21.53 -28.48
N ALA A 255 34.54 -21.48 -29.66
CA ALA A 255 33.94 -21.95 -30.91
C ALA A 255 33.61 -23.46 -30.85
N ALA A 256 34.52 -24.28 -30.31
CA ALA A 256 34.27 -25.71 -30.14
C ALA A 256 33.11 -26.01 -29.18
N LEU A 257 32.96 -25.23 -28.11
CA LEU A 257 31.82 -25.36 -27.20
C LEU A 257 30.50 -24.94 -27.88
N LYS A 258 30.52 -23.85 -28.65
CA LYS A 258 29.38 -23.46 -29.48
C LYS A 258 28.96 -24.59 -30.42
N ASP A 259 29.92 -25.18 -31.15
CA ASP A 259 29.65 -26.28 -32.08
C ASP A 259 29.10 -27.53 -31.36
N TYR A 260 29.62 -27.82 -30.16
CA TYR A 260 29.13 -28.91 -29.32
C TYR A 260 27.65 -28.69 -28.95
N ILE A 261 27.31 -27.49 -28.46
CA ILE A 261 25.93 -27.12 -28.09
C ILE A 261 25.00 -27.15 -29.30
N GLN A 262 25.44 -26.66 -30.47
CA GLN A 262 24.65 -26.68 -31.71
C GLN A 262 24.33 -28.10 -32.22
N LYS A 263 25.18 -29.08 -31.90
CA LYS A 263 24.91 -30.49 -32.25
C LYS A 263 23.85 -31.12 -31.34
N LEU A 264 23.82 -30.73 -30.06
CA LEU A 264 22.85 -31.22 -29.09
C LEU A 264 21.49 -30.52 -29.23
N TYR A 265 21.52 -29.23 -29.54
CA TYR A 265 20.35 -28.38 -29.53
C TYR A 265 20.21 -27.64 -30.85
N ARG A 266 19.01 -27.74 -31.44
CA ARG A 266 18.63 -26.94 -32.60
C ARG A 266 18.22 -25.55 -32.13
N PHE A 267 19.09 -24.58 -32.38
CA PHE A 267 18.83 -23.15 -32.20
C PHE A 267 18.81 -22.46 -33.56
N ASP A 268 18.01 -21.40 -33.67
CA ASP A 268 18.03 -20.54 -34.84
C ASP A 268 19.37 -19.79 -34.97
N SER A 269 19.68 -19.37 -36.20
CA SER A 269 20.88 -18.59 -36.47
C SER A 269 20.89 -17.31 -35.63
N GLY A 270 22.01 -17.05 -34.96
CA GLY A 270 22.20 -15.84 -34.15
C GLY A 270 21.85 -15.97 -32.66
N ILE A 271 21.21 -17.07 -32.24
CA ILE A 271 20.92 -17.31 -30.81
C ILE A 271 22.19 -17.53 -30.00
N ILE A 272 23.15 -18.33 -30.52
CA ILE A 272 24.43 -18.56 -29.84
C ILE A 272 25.45 -17.50 -30.26
N ALA A 273 25.82 -16.66 -29.30
CA ALA A 273 26.86 -15.64 -29.44
C ALA A 273 28.11 -16.05 -28.65
N THR A 274 29.28 -15.70 -29.18
CA THR A 274 30.58 -16.01 -28.57
C THR A 274 31.39 -14.75 -28.37
N ASP A 275 32.10 -14.69 -27.26
CA ASP A 275 33.10 -13.68 -26.91
C ASP A 275 34.34 -14.39 -26.35
N PHE A 276 35.42 -13.66 -26.13
CA PHE A 276 36.64 -14.22 -25.56
C PHE A 276 37.41 -13.21 -24.72
N GLU A 277 38.16 -13.72 -23.75
CA GLU A 277 39.21 -13.01 -23.04
C GLU A 277 40.51 -13.77 -23.24
N PRO A 278 41.53 -13.19 -23.89
CA PRO A 278 42.80 -13.87 -24.07
C PRO A 278 43.42 -14.27 -22.74
N GLU A 279 43.39 -13.41 -21.73
CA GLU A 279 44.00 -13.70 -20.42
C GLU A 279 43.11 -13.21 -19.28
N ASP A 280 42.69 -14.13 -18.42
CA ASP A 280 41.84 -13.82 -17.26
C ASP A 280 42.63 -13.19 -16.09
N TRP A 281 43.11 -11.98 -16.31
CA TRP A 281 43.78 -11.18 -15.29
C TRP A 281 42.85 -10.82 -14.13
N ALA A 282 41.54 -10.65 -14.39
CA ALA A 282 40.55 -10.35 -13.37
C ALA A 282 40.33 -11.55 -12.43
N GLY A 283 40.19 -12.76 -12.97
CA GLY A 283 40.13 -14.00 -12.21
C GLY A 283 41.42 -14.26 -11.44
N LEU A 284 42.59 -14.01 -12.05
CA LEU A 284 43.87 -14.12 -11.36
C LEU A 284 43.96 -13.15 -10.18
N LYS A 285 43.55 -11.89 -10.38
CA LYS A 285 43.49 -10.88 -9.30
C LYS A 285 42.66 -11.39 -8.13
N LYS A 286 41.45 -11.88 -8.39
CA LYS A 286 40.55 -12.41 -7.36
C LYS A 286 41.17 -13.59 -6.61
N ALA A 287 41.84 -14.51 -7.32
CA ALA A 287 42.51 -15.66 -6.71
C ALA A 287 43.69 -15.24 -5.81
N VAL A 288 44.51 -14.29 -6.27
CA VAL A 288 45.64 -13.77 -5.49
C VAL A 288 45.16 -12.96 -4.29
N ASP A 289 44.14 -12.11 -4.46
CA ASP A 289 43.57 -11.28 -3.40
C ASP A 289 43.00 -12.14 -2.26
N GLY A 290 42.36 -13.27 -2.58
CA GLY A 290 41.87 -14.23 -1.59
C GLY A 290 42.93 -15.16 -0.97
N SER A 291 44.21 -15.01 -1.31
CA SER A 291 45.27 -15.97 -0.94
C SER A 291 46.18 -15.53 0.21
N ASN A 292 47.02 -16.46 0.67
CA ASN A 292 48.13 -16.20 1.60
C ASN A 292 49.50 -16.28 0.90
N LEU A 293 49.57 -15.85 -0.37
CA LEU A 293 50.84 -15.84 -1.09
C LEU A 293 51.88 -14.93 -0.40
N PRO A 294 53.14 -15.37 -0.25
CA PRO A 294 54.22 -14.57 0.33
C PRO A 294 54.34 -13.17 -0.25
N ASN A 295 54.32 -13.02 -1.58
CA ASN A 295 54.43 -11.72 -2.26
C ASN A 295 53.08 -11.24 -2.82
N ARG A 296 51.98 -11.52 -2.12
CA ARG A 296 50.60 -11.19 -2.56
C ARG A 296 50.45 -9.73 -2.97
N THR A 297 50.91 -8.79 -2.14
CA THR A 297 50.72 -7.35 -2.36
C THR A 297 51.43 -6.88 -3.62
N GLU A 298 52.67 -7.32 -3.82
CA GLU A 298 53.50 -6.95 -4.95
C GLU A 298 53.00 -7.60 -6.26
N ILE A 299 52.52 -8.84 -6.19
CA ILE A 299 51.91 -9.52 -7.33
C ILE A 299 50.61 -8.81 -7.73
N LEU A 300 49.76 -8.41 -6.78
CA LEU A 300 48.56 -7.63 -7.07
C LEU A 300 48.89 -6.28 -7.73
N ALA A 301 49.92 -5.58 -7.25
CA ALA A 301 50.37 -4.34 -7.87
C ALA A 301 50.84 -4.53 -9.33
N LEU A 302 51.48 -5.66 -9.65
CA LEU A 302 51.82 -6.01 -11.03
C LEU A 302 50.58 -6.35 -11.85
N ILE A 303 49.62 -7.09 -11.28
CA ILE A 303 48.36 -7.42 -11.94
C ILE A 303 47.59 -6.15 -12.32
N ASP A 304 47.53 -5.17 -11.41
CA ASP A 304 46.83 -3.89 -11.60
C ASP A 304 47.60 -2.85 -12.41
N SER A 305 48.83 -3.15 -12.82
CA SER A 305 49.63 -2.21 -13.61
C SER A 305 49.18 -2.11 -15.06
N ASP A 306 49.51 -0.98 -15.69
CA ASP A 306 49.30 -0.70 -17.12
C ASP A 306 50.33 -1.42 -18.04
N MET A 307 51.08 -2.39 -17.52
CA MET A 307 52.01 -3.17 -18.33
C MET A 307 51.26 -4.06 -19.33
N GLU A 308 51.84 -4.19 -20.53
CA GLU A 308 51.39 -5.17 -21.53
C GLU A 308 51.32 -6.58 -20.92
N PRO A 309 50.31 -7.41 -21.29
CA PRO A 309 50.05 -8.70 -20.66
C PRO A 309 51.27 -9.64 -20.58
N ASP A 310 51.98 -9.84 -21.70
CA ASP A 310 53.19 -10.67 -21.74
C ASP A 310 54.32 -10.11 -20.84
N ALA A 311 54.46 -8.78 -20.79
CA ALA A 311 55.47 -8.13 -19.97
C ALA A 311 55.16 -8.26 -18.47
N LYS A 312 53.87 -8.16 -18.12
CA LYS A 312 53.34 -8.37 -16.77
C LYS A 312 53.60 -9.79 -16.29
N GLU A 313 53.23 -10.79 -17.09
CA GLU A 313 53.51 -12.20 -16.78
C GLU A 313 55.02 -12.46 -16.60
N ALA A 314 55.84 -12.02 -17.57
CA ALA A 314 57.28 -12.21 -17.52
C ALA A 314 57.91 -11.55 -16.28
N ARG A 315 57.38 -10.40 -15.85
CA ARG A 315 57.84 -9.69 -14.66
C ARG A 315 57.50 -10.45 -13.38
N ILE A 316 56.27 -10.95 -13.25
CA ILE A 316 55.84 -11.79 -12.11
C ILE A 316 56.72 -13.05 -12.05
N LYS A 317 56.89 -13.75 -13.17
CA LYS A 317 57.69 -14.97 -13.28
C LYS A 317 59.16 -14.77 -12.90
N LYS A 318 59.74 -13.62 -13.27
CA LYS A 318 61.13 -13.27 -12.96
C LYS A 318 61.34 -12.88 -11.50
N LEU A 319 60.45 -12.08 -10.93
CA LEU A 319 60.59 -11.57 -9.57
C LEU A 319 60.16 -12.57 -8.50
N TYR A 320 59.12 -13.36 -8.78
CA TYR A 320 58.47 -14.24 -7.81
C TYR A 320 58.32 -15.67 -8.37
N PRO A 321 59.42 -16.39 -8.66
CA PRO A 321 59.37 -17.68 -9.36
C PRO A 321 58.63 -18.78 -8.57
N GLU A 322 58.73 -18.80 -7.23
CA GLU A 322 58.03 -19.78 -6.40
C GLU A 322 56.52 -19.51 -6.34
N ASP A 323 56.12 -18.25 -6.16
CA ASP A 323 54.70 -17.85 -6.17
C ASP A 323 54.10 -18.05 -7.57
N TYR A 324 54.83 -17.72 -8.64
CA TYR A 324 54.39 -18.00 -10.01
C TYR A 324 54.18 -19.50 -10.24
N ARG A 325 55.12 -20.35 -9.79
CA ARG A 325 54.97 -21.82 -9.89
C ARG A 325 53.75 -22.32 -9.12
N PHE A 326 53.49 -21.74 -7.94
CA PHE A 326 52.28 -22.05 -7.16
C PHE A 326 51.00 -21.62 -7.90
N MET A 327 50.94 -20.39 -8.41
CA MET A 327 49.81 -19.87 -9.17
C MET A 327 49.55 -20.69 -10.44
N LEU A 328 50.60 -21.07 -11.15
CA LEU A 328 50.55 -21.92 -12.34
C LEU A 328 49.91 -23.29 -12.04
N GLN A 329 50.20 -23.87 -10.87
CA GLN A 329 49.67 -25.17 -10.48
C GLN A 329 48.26 -25.09 -9.87
N THR A 330 47.95 -23.99 -9.18
CA THR A 330 46.78 -23.91 -8.28
C THR A 330 45.68 -23.01 -8.82
N TYR A 331 46.02 -21.89 -9.45
CA TYR A 331 45.06 -20.87 -9.88
C TYR A 331 44.81 -20.92 -11.38
N TYR A 332 45.87 -20.99 -12.18
CA TYR A 332 45.79 -20.91 -13.65
C TYR A 332 44.88 -21.98 -14.27
N PRO A 333 44.78 -23.23 -13.76
CA PRO A 333 43.82 -24.19 -14.28
C PRO A 333 42.37 -23.72 -14.19
N ALA A 334 41.99 -22.96 -13.14
CA ALA A 334 40.65 -22.42 -12.98
C ALA A 334 40.39 -21.18 -13.86
N LEU A 335 41.43 -20.47 -14.30
CA LEU A 335 41.29 -19.35 -15.23
C LEU A 335 40.89 -19.81 -16.66
N ARG A 336 41.11 -21.09 -16.96
CA ARG A 336 40.75 -21.71 -18.24
C ARG A 336 39.31 -22.20 -18.19
N HIS A 337 38.37 -21.29 -18.39
CA HIS A 337 36.95 -21.55 -18.26
C HIS A 337 36.17 -20.88 -19.38
N THR A 338 34.91 -21.29 -19.54
CA THR A 338 33.94 -20.59 -20.38
C THR A 338 32.76 -20.21 -19.53
N ASP A 339 32.53 -18.90 -19.42
CA ASP A 339 31.31 -18.37 -18.84
C ASP A 339 30.19 -18.46 -19.86
N TYR A 340 28.99 -18.74 -19.38
CA TYR A 340 27.81 -18.81 -20.20
C TYR A 340 26.63 -18.08 -19.57
N ARG A 341 25.78 -17.53 -20.42
CA ARG A 341 24.51 -16.91 -20.04
C ARG A 341 23.41 -17.30 -21.00
N ILE A 342 22.33 -17.86 -20.48
CA ILE A 342 21.10 -18.19 -21.20
C ILE A 342 20.10 -17.10 -20.89
N GLU A 343 19.81 -16.27 -21.88
CA GLU A 343 18.79 -15.23 -21.81
C GLU A 343 17.49 -15.77 -22.44
N TYR A 344 16.37 -15.53 -21.78
CA TYR A 344 15.07 -16.04 -22.23
C TYR A 344 13.93 -15.12 -21.82
N ASN A 345 12.85 -15.19 -22.60
CA ASN A 345 11.60 -14.48 -22.33
C ASN A 345 10.53 -15.48 -21.88
N ILE A 346 9.77 -15.12 -20.86
CA ILE A 346 8.54 -15.83 -20.45
C ILE A 346 7.37 -15.11 -21.11
N ARG A 347 6.48 -15.85 -21.78
CA ARG A 347 5.29 -15.26 -22.41
C ARG A 347 4.41 -14.52 -21.39
N THR A 348 3.66 -13.55 -21.87
CA THR A 348 2.64 -12.87 -21.07
C THR A 348 1.40 -13.75 -20.93
N TYR A 349 0.81 -13.76 -19.73
CA TYR A 349 -0.45 -14.38 -19.39
C TYR A 349 -1.55 -13.31 -19.35
N SER A 350 -2.65 -13.53 -20.05
CA SER A 350 -3.79 -12.59 -20.09
C SER A 350 -5.10 -13.20 -19.62
N ASP A 351 -5.20 -14.53 -19.57
CA ASP A 351 -6.34 -15.24 -19.01
C ASP A 351 -6.22 -15.35 -17.49
N VAL A 352 -7.20 -14.85 -16.76
CA VAL A 352 -7.16 -14.80 -15.28
C VAL A 352 -7.18 -16.18 -14.63
N ASN A 353 -7.79 -17.19 -15.24
CA ASN A 353 -7.79 -18.55 -14.69
C ASN A 353 -6.43 -19.22 -14.87
N GLU A 354 -5.77 -18.95 -15.99
CA GLU A 354 -4.37 -19.34 -16.20
C GLU A 354 -3.47 -18.65 -15.19
N ILE A 355 -3.58 -17.33 -15.02
CA ILE A 355 -2.78 -16.57 -14.02
C ILE A 355 -2.99 -17.14 -12.62
N ARG A 356 -4.24 -17.41 -12.23
CA ARG A 356 -4.60 -18.04 -10.94
C ARG A 356 -3.92 -19.40 -10.74
N ARG A 357 -3.82 -20.21 -11.79
CA ARG A 357 -3.09 -21.50 -11.74
C ARG A 357 -1.59 -21.30 -11.63
N ILE A 358 -1.00 -20.44 -12.47
CA ILE A 358 0.44 -20.16 -12.45
C ILE A 358 0.87 -19.54 -11.11
N MET A 359 0.05 -18.68 -10.49
CA MET A 359 0.32 -18.14 -9.16
C MET A 359 0.50 -19.25 -8.10
N LYS A 360 -0.29 -20.32 -8.19
CA LYS A 360 -0.23 -21.44 -7.25
C LYS A 360 0.95 -22.38 -7.53
N GLU A 361 1.24 -22.63 -8.80
CA GLU A 361 2.24 -23.63 -9.20
C GLU A 361 3.65 -23.03 -9.36
N GLN A 362 3.75 -21.86 -9.99
CA GLN A 362 5.00 -21.25 -10.46
C GLN A 362 4.92 -19.69 -10.43
N PRO A 363 4.67 -19.06 -9.28
CA PRO A 363 4.43 -17.61 -9.18
C PRO A 363 5.58 -16.74 -9.71
N GLN A 364 6.81 -17.26 -9.74
CA GLN A 364 7.98 -16.57 -10.29
C GLN A 364 7.88 -16.27 -11.80
N LYS A 365 6.94 -16.94 -12.51
CA LYS A 365 6.65 -16.68 -13.92
C LYS A 365 5.74 -15.47 -14.14
N LEU A 366 5.04 -15.03 -13.10
CA LEU A 366 4.12 -13.90 -13.18
C LEU A 366 4.87 -12.59 -12.98
N SER A 367 4.53 -11.60 -13.81
CA SER A 367 4.83 -10.20 -13.60
C SER A 367 3.87 -9.60 -12.59
N LEU A 368 4.28 -8.47 -12.00
CA LEU A 368 3.44 -7.67 -11.13
C LEU A 368 2.11 -7.24 -11.78
N ASN A 369 2.12 -6.96 -13.09
CA ASN A 369 0.89 -6.62 -13.81
C ASN A 369 -0.06 -7.82 -13.94
N GLU A 370 0.46 -9.04 -14.08
CA GLU A 370 -0.38 -10.24 -14.13
C GLU A 370 -0.99 -10.55 -12.76
N PHE A 371 -0.24 -10.37 -11.66
CA PHE A 371 -0.83 -10.39 -10.32
C PHE A 371 -1.94 -9.35 -10.17
N TYR A 372 -1.71 -8.11 -10.63
CA TYR A 372 -2.72 -7.06 -10.57
C TYR A 372 -3.97 -7.40 -11.42
N LEU A 373 -3.80 -7.99 -12.61
CA LEU A 373 -4.92 -8.47 -13.42
C LEU A 373 -5.76 -9.52 -12.69
N LEU A 374 -5.12 -10.45 -11.98
CA LEU A 374 -5.84 -11.43 -11.15
C LEU A 374 -6.55 -10.74 -9.97
N ALA A 375 -5.90 -9.79 -9.30
CA ALA A 375 -6.54 -9.04 -8.21
C ALA A 375 -7.81 -8.30 -8.65
N GLN A 376 -7.88 -7.83 -9.90
CA GLN A 376 -9.07 -7.17 -10.45
C GLN A 376 -10.28 -8.12 -10.64
N ASP A 377 -10.03 -9.43 -10.76
CA ASP A 377 -11.07 -10.47 -10.83
C ASP A 377 -11.56 -10.90 -9.44
N CYS A 378 -10.77 -10.61 -8.39
CA CYS A 378 -11.09 -10.95 -7.01
C CYS A 378 -11.90 -9.83 -6.32
N GLN A 379 -12.74 -10.21 -5.35
CA GLN A 379 -13.40 -9.25 -4.49
C GLN A 379 -12.37 -8.60 -3.53
N PRO A 380 -12.23 -7.26 -3.48
CA PRO A 380 -11.34 -6.60 -2.54
C PRO A 380 -11.58 -7.04 -1.09
N GLY A 381 -10.50 -7.30 -0.36
CA GLY A 381 -10.53 -7.80 1.02
C GLY A 381 -10.80 -9.31 1.18
N SER A 382 -11.11 -10.04 0.10
CA SER A 382 -11.21 -11.50 0.15
C SER A 382 -9.86 -12.19 0.41
N GLU A 383 -9.89 -13.45 0.88
CA GLU A 383 -8.68 -14.24 1.09
C GLU A 383 -7.85 -14.36 -0.20
N GLU A 384 -8.49 -14.67 -1.33
CA GLU A 384 -7.80 -14.77 -2.62
C GLU A 384 -7.17 -13.43 -3.05
N PHE A 385 -7.89 -12.31 -2.87
CA PHE A 385 -7.36 -10.98 -3.19
C PHE A 385 -6.11 -10.65 -2.36
N ASN A 386 -6.13 -11.00 -1.07
CA ASN A 386 -4.98 -10.80 -0.18
C ASN A 386 -3.81 -11.71 -0.57
N ASP A 387 -4.07 -12.97 -0.88
CA ASP A 387 -3.06 -13.95 -1.32
C ASP A 387 -2.33 -13.49 -2.59
N VAL A 388 -3.03 -12.83 -3.51
CA VAL A 388 -2.46 -12.28 -4.74
C VAL A 388 -1.38 -11.24 -4.40
N PHE A 389 -1.69 -10.25 -3.56
CA PHE A 389 -0.73 -9.20 -3.22
C PHE A 389 0.37 -9.68 -2.27
N GLU A 390 0.08 -10.62 -1.37
CA GLU A 390 1.11 -11.28 -0.55
C GLU A 390 2.10 -12.08 -1.41
N THR A 391 1.59 -12.80 -2.43
CA THR A 391 2.46 -13.51 -3.36
C THR A 391 3.24 -12.56 -4.25
N ALA A 392 2.62 -11.48 -4.74
CA ALA A 392 3.28 -10.46 -5.54
C ALA A 392 4.46 -9.82 -4.79
N VAL A 393 4.27 -9.37 -3.54
CA VAL A 393 5.36 -8.76 -2.76
C VAL A 393 6.44 -9.77 -2.38
N ARG A 394 6.12 -11.07 -2.24
CA ARG A 394 7.13 -12.11 -2.05
C ARG A 394 8.01 -12.34 -3.29
N MET A 395 7.42 -12.25 -4.50
CA MET A 395 8.16 -12.35 -5.76
C MET A 395 8.93 -11.08 -6.11
N TYR A 396 8.45 -9.92 -5.64
CA TYR A 396 9.01 -8.60 -5.94
C TYR A 396 9.21 -7.77 -4.64
N PRO A 397 10.09 -8.22 -3.72
CA PRO A 397 10.17 -7.66 -2.36
C PRO A 397 10.70 -6.23 -2.29
N SER A 398 11.35 -5.74 -3.35
CA SER A 398 11.86 -4.38 -3.45
C SER A 398 11.01 -3.45 -4.33
N ASP A 399 9.94 -3.95 -4.95
CA ASP A 399 9.11 -3.13 -5.84
C ASP A 399 8.16 -2.22 -5.02
N PRO A 400 8.16 -0.89 -5.26
CA PRO A 400 7.32 0.03 -4.51
C PRO A 400 5.81 -0.24 -4.63
N ALA A 401 5.32 -0.60 -5.82
CA ALA A 401 3.89 -0.83 -6.04
C ALA A 401 3.42 -2.14 -5.40
N ALA A 402 4.23 -3.20 -5.48
CA ALA A 402 3.97 -4.46 -4.79
C ALA A 402 3.89 -4.27 -3.27
N ASN A 403 4.84 -3.52 -2.71
CA ASN A 403 4.85 -3.20 -1.28
C ASN A 403 3.67 -2.30 -0.90
N LEU A 404 3.31 -1.29 -1.70
CA LEU A 404 2.16 -0.44 -1.41
C LEU A 404 0.85 -1.26 -1.36
N ASN A 405 0.58 -2.10 -2.36
CA ASN A 405 -0.63 -2.92 -2.38
C ASN A 405 -0.68 -3.92 -1.21
N ALA A 406 0.45 -4.56 -0.88
CA ALA A 406 0.54 -5.44 0.29
C ALA A 406 0.31 -4.68 1.61
N ALA A 407 0.76 -3.42 1.71
CA ALA A 407 0.47 -2.58 2.87
C ALA A 407 -1.03 -2.29 3.01
N VAL A 408 -1.73 -2.03 1.90
CA VAL A 408 -3.19 -1.81 1.92
C VAL A 408 -3.92 -3.06 2.43
N CYS A 409 -3.59 -4.26 1.91
CA CYS A 409 -4.15 -5.52 2.41
C CYS A 409 -3.85 -5.77 3.91
N ALA A 410 -2.68 -5.36 4.39
CA ALA A 410 -2.35 -5.47 5.81
C ALA A 410 -3.19 -4.50 6.67
N LEU A 411 -3.37 -3.25 6.22
CA LEU A 411 -4.22 -2.27 6.92
C LEU A 411 -5.69 -2.68 6.95
N GLU A 412 -6.21 -3.25 5.85
CA GLU A 412 -7.58 -3.78 5.78
C GLU A 412 -7.86 -4.84 6.85
N ARG A 413 -6.85 -5.65 7.19
CA ARG A 413 -6.91 -6.67 8.24
C ARG A 413 -6.58 -6.15 9.64
N GLY A 414 -6.32 -4.85 9.78
CA GLY A 414 -5.91 -4.23 11.05
C GLY A 414 -4.46 -4.51 11.44
N ASP A 415 -3.64 -5.06 10.55
CA ASP A 415 -2.22 -5.37 10.81
C ASP A 415 -1.33 -4.16 10.52
N LEU A 416 -1.32 -3.24 11.48
CA LEU A 416 -0.57 -1.98 11.38
C LEU A 416 0.96 -2.20 11.30
N ASP A 417 1.46 -3.31 11.87
CA ASP A 417 2.89 -3.60 11.95
C ASP A 417 3.45 -4.11 10.62
N HIS A 418 2.77 -5.07 9.97
CA HIS A 418 3.15 -5.50 8.62
C HIS A 418 2.97 -4.35 7.62
N ALA A 419 1.87 -3.60 7.72
CA ALA A 419 1.65 -2.43 6.87
C ALA A 419 2.80 -1.42 6.95
N ALA A 420 3.33 -1.14 8.15
CA ALA A 420 4.47 -0.25 8.31
C ALA A 420 5.72 -0.76 7.57
N ARG A 421 6.06 -2.05 7.71
CA ARG A 421 7.23 -2.66 7.04
C ARG A 421 7.13 -2.60 5.51
N PHE A 422 5.93 -2.80 4.97
CA PHE A 422 5.70 -2.67 3.54
C PHE A 422 5.77 -1.20 3.10
N LEU A 423 5.17 -0.27 3.85
CA LEU A 423 5.24 1.15 3.55
C LEU A 423 6.67 1.70 3.56
N ASP A 424 7.60 1.15 4.35
CA ASP A 424 9.01 1.55 4.32
C ASP A 424 9.68 1.30 2.95
N LYS A 425 9.12 0.38 2.15
CA LYS A 425 9.60 0.02 0.81
C LYS A 425 8.69 0.53 -0.32
N ALA A 426 7.59 1.20 0.01
CA ALA A 426 6.59 1.69 -0.95
C ALA A 426 6.98 3.01 -1.67
N GLY A 427 8.17 3.55 -1.40
CA GLY A 427 8.62 4.82 -1.98
C GLY A 427 7.79 6.03 -1.50
N THR A 428 7.77 7.11 -2.28
CA THR A 428 7.17 8.41 -1.88
C THR A 428 6.15 8.91 -2.89
N SER A 429 5.44 8.02 -3.59
CA SER A 429 4.33 8.43 -4.47
C SER A 429 3.18 9.03 -3.64
N GLU A 430 2.30 9.81 -4.27
CA GLU A 430 1.15 10.37 -3.56
C GLU A 430 0.22 9.30 -3.00
N GLU A 431 0.08 8.15 -3.67
CA GLU A 431 -0.66 7.00 -3.15
C GLU A 431 0.01 6.41 -1.90
N ALA A 432 1.34 6.31 -1.88
CA ALA A 432 2.08 5.85 -0.72
C ALA A 432 1.94 6.83 0.47
N GLU A 433 2.02 8.14 0.21
CA GLU A 433 1.77 9.17 1.24
C GLU A 433 0.32 9.10 1.75
N TYR A 434 -0.66 8.94 0.87
CA TYR A 434 -2.06 8.77 1.25
C TYR A 434 -2.27 7.58 2.18
N ILE A 435 -1.71 6.40 1.84
CA ILE A 435 -1.84 5.20 2.66
C ILE A 435 -1.09 5.32 4.00
N ARG A 436 0.04 6.06 4.06
CA ARG A 436 0.67 6.44 5.34
C ARG A 436 -0.27 7.30 6.20
N GLY A 437 -0.97 8.26 5.58
CA GLY A 437 -1.99 9.06 6.24
C GLY A 437 -3.13 8.20 6.79
N VAL A 438 -3.63 7.23 6.01
CA VAL A 438 -4.64 6.26 6.46
C VAL A 438 -4.16 5.48 7.68
N ARG A 439 -2.93 4.96 7.67
CA ARG A 439 -2.35 4.25 8.82
C ARG A 439 -2.31 5.12 10.07
N GLU A 440 -1.85 6.37 9.96
CA GLU A 440 -1.81 7.29 11.12
C GLU A 440 -3.22 7.65 11.62
N ALA A 441 -4.20 7.79 10.72
CA ALA A 441 -5.59 8.02 11.10
C ALA A 441 -6.18 6.82 11.85
N LEU A 442 -5.89 5.59 11.42
CA LEU A 442 -6.30 4.36 12.11
C LEU A 442 -5.65 4.23 13.50
N LYS A 443 -4.45 4.81 13.70
CA LYS A 443 -3.80 4.91 15.02
C LYS A 443 -4.35 6.04 15.92
N GLY A 444 -5.24 6.89 15.40
CA GLY A 444 -5.72 8.09 16.09
C GLY A 444 -4.78 9.29 16.03
N ASN A 445 -3.68 9.21 15.27
CA ASN A 445 -2.70 10.29 15.09
C ASN A 445 -3.17 11.27 14.02
N TYR A 446 -4.30 11.95 14.25
CA TYR A 446 -4.97 12.76 13.22
C TYR A 446 -4.16 13.94 12.70
N SER A 447 -3.29 14.54 13.53
CA SER A 447 -2.37 15.60 13.10
C SER A 447 -1.34 15.10 12.08
N ALA A 448 -0.73 13.95 12.35
CA ALA A 448 0.21 13.30 11.42
C ALA A 448 -0.51 12.84 10.15
N ALA A 449 -1.71 12.25 10.28
CA ALA A 449 -2.53 11.81 9.16
C ALA A 449 -2.87 12.97 8.21
N ARG A 450 -3.28 14.13 8.73
CA ARG A 450 -3.56 15.33 7.94
C ARG A 450 -2.36 15.77 7.11
N ALA A 451 -1.17 15.81 7.71
CA ALA A 451 0.05 16.20 6.99
C ALA A 451 0.38 15.27 5.81
N TYR A 452 0.05 13.97 5.91
CA TYR A 452 0.16 13.04 4.80
C TYR A 452 -0.90 13.27 3.73
N PHE A 453 -2.16 13.47 4.11
CA PHE A 453 -3.25 13.73 3.17
C PHE A 453 -3.06 15.03 2.37
N GLU A 454 -2.48 16.06 2.97
CA GLU A 454 -2.14 17.31 2.29
C GLU A 454 -1.02 17.13 1.25
N LYS A 455 -0.09 16.19 1.47
CA LYS A 455 0.94 15.82 0.48
C LYS A 455 0.40 14.99 -0.68
N SER A 456 -0.73 14.30 -0.49
CA SER A 456 -1.37 13.45 -1.49
C SER A 456 -2.62 14.12 -2.10
N SER A 457 -2.55 15.42 -2.37
CA SER A 457 -3.71 16.23 -2.74
C SER A 457 -4.30 15.89 -4.11
N SER A 458 -3.57 15.18 -4.98
CA SER A 458 -4.10 14.67 -6.25
C SER A 458 -4.94 13.40 -6.09
N ILE A 459 -4.84 12.72 -4.94
CA ILE A 459 -5.64 11.53 -4.62
C ILE A 459 -7.06 11.97 -4.24
N PRO A 460 -8.10 11.57 -5.01
CA PRO A 460 -9.48 12.02 -4.77
C PRO A 460 -9.99 11.77 -3.34
N GLU A 461 -9.57 10.65 -2.75
CA GLU A 461 -9.95 10.22 -1.41
C GLU A 461 -9.31 11.06 -0.29
N ALA A 462 -8.21 11.78 -0.56
CA ALA A 462 -7.51 12.58 0.45
C ALA A 462 -8.38 13.73 0.99
N ALA A 463 -9.14 14.40 0.11
CA ALA A 463 -10.04 15.46 0.51
C ALA A 463 -11.18 14.95 1.42
N ASP A 464 -11.67 13.74 1.19
CA ASP A 464 -12.67 13.12 2.07
C ASP A 464 -12.07 12.71 3.41
N ALA A 465 -10.88 12.12 3.39
CA ALA A 465 -10.17 11.75 4.61
C ALA A 465 -9.94 12.98 5.52
N ILE A 466 -9.52 14.12 4.96
CA ILE A 466 -9.38 15.38 5.71
C ILE A 466 -10.71 15.83 6.32
N ARG A 467 -11.82 15.79 5.57
CA ARG A 467 -13.15 16.13 6.12
C ARG A 467 -13.58 15.19 7.25
N GLN A 468 -13.24 13.91 7.17
CA GLN A 468 -13.48 12.97 8.28
C GLN A 468 -12.65 13.35 9.51
N LEU A 469 -11.37 13.70 9.34
CA LEU A 469 -10.52 14.15 10.44
C LEU A 469 -11.07 15.42 11.11
N ASP A 470 -11.63 16.35 10.35
CA ASP A 470 -12.19 17.60 10.90
C ASP A 470 -13.41 17.32 11.79
N LYS A 471 -14.26 16.36 11.41
CA LYS A 471 -15.38 15.91 12.25
C LYS A 471 -14.90 15.20 13.51
N LEU A 472 -13.81 14.44 13.41
CA LEU A 472 -13.23 13.68 14.54
C LEU A 472 -12.43 14.56 15.51
N ASN A 473 -11.89 15.69 15.04
CA ASN A 473 -11.10 16.65 15.83
C ASN A 473 -11.92 17.76 16.46
N ALA A 474 -13.21 17.93 16.11
CA ALA A 474 -14.12 18.89 16.74
C ALA A 474 -14.53 18.49 18.19
N ARG A 475 -13.62 17.80 18.90
CA ARG A 475 -13.77 17.29 20.27
C ARG A 475 -13.52 18.36 21.33
#